data_AF-A0A7X9Y9R1-F1
#
_entry.id   AF-A0A7X9Y9R1-F1
#
_cell.length_a   1.000
_cell.length_b   1.000
_cell.length_c   1.000
_cell.angle_alpha   90.00
_cell.angle_beta   90.00
_cell.angle_gamma   90.00
#
_symmetry.space_group_name_H-M   'P 1'
#
loop_
_entity.id
_entity.type
_entity.pdbx_description
1 polymer ?
#
loop_
_entity_poly.entity_id
_entity_poly.type
_entity_poly.pdbx_seq_one_letter_code
_entity_poly.pdbx_strand_id
1 'polypeptide(L)'
;MSEPQTSLLPANSSPLEKALDLGFGALLERVTPPFPVLMNPLHTPSGFLPYLAADRGVSEWDANAGETEKRLTVALSWQIQRQAGTPKALSHAVESLGFTPNISAWYQQRPLGVPYTFDVQAIIGRSWSSGDHNRLIRRVNAAKSERDLATITIVHETAARLALTQVIQGPLTDGELYLRGALPELALAARLNSAGIARHCTINDYDLRARP
;
A
#
# COMPACT_ATOMS: atom_id res chain seq x y z
N MET A 1 12.55 -34.03 -32.36
CA MET A 1 13.56 -33.72 -33.39
C MET A 1 13.55 -32.21 -33.53
N SER A 2 14.62 -31.53 -33.12
CA SER A 2 14.71 -30.08 -33.28
C SER A 2 14.82 -29.75 -34.77
N GLU A 3 14.03 -28.77 -35.24
CA GLU A 3 14.09 -28.25 -36.61
C GLU A 3 15.54 -27.87 -36.98
N PRO A 4 16.00 -28.15 -38.21
CA PRO A 4 17.33 -27.77 -38.64
C PRO A 4 17.46 -26.24 -38.70
N GLN A 5 18.30 -25.67 -37.83
CA GLN A 5 18.59 -24.24 -37.84
C GLN A 5 19.24 -23.83 -39.16
N THR A 6 18.59 -22.90 -39.84
CA THR A 6 19.06 -22.33 -41.10
C THR A 6 19.86 -21.07 -40.80
N SER A 7 21.05 -20.94 -41.39
CA SER A 7 21.87 -19.74 -41.26
C SER A 7 21.15 -18.51 -41.82
N LEU A 8 21.25 -17.37 -41.13
CA LEU A 8 20.65 -16.10 -41.56
C LEU A 8 21.49 -15.38 -42.64
N LEU A 9 22.66 -15.93 -42.96
CA LEU A 9 23.59 -15.35 -43.92
C LEU A 9 23.13 -15.54 -45.37
N PRO A 10 23.50 -14.62 -46.27
CA PRO A 10 23.17 -14.72 -47.69
C PRO A 10 23.82 -15.93 -48.36
N ALA A 11 23.32 -16.29 -49.55
CA ALA A 11 23.74 -17.49 -50.27
C ALA A 11 25.24 -17.49 -50.64
N ASN A 12 25.84 -16.31 -50.82
CA ASN A 12 27.25 -16.12 -51.17
C ASN A 12 28.23 -16.26 -49.98
N SER A 13 27.74 -16.52 -48.77
CA SER A 13 28.59 -16.73 -47.59
C SER A 13 29.33 -18.06 -47.63
N SER A 14 30.58 -18.03 -47.17
CA SER A 14 31.45 -19.19 -47.09
C SER A 14 30.95 -20.22 -46.07
N PRO A 15 31.35 -21.51 -46.20
CA PRO A 15 30.97 -22.55 -45.24
C PRO A 15 31.41 -22.25 -43.80
N LEU A 16 32.56 -21.60 -43.62
CA LEU A 16 33.07 -21.22 -42.29
C LEU A 16 32.19 -20.16 -41.63
N GLU A 17 31.77 -19.14 -42.38
CA GLU A 17 30.87 -18.09 -41.87
C GLU A 17 29.52 -18.68 -41.47
N LYS A 18 28.95 -19.60 -42.28
CA LYS A 18 27.71 -20.31 -41.94
C LYS A 18 27.88 -21.18 -40.69
N ALA A 19 29.02 -21.86 -40.53
CA ALA A 19 29.29 -22.65 -39.33
C ALA A 19 29.44 -21.78 -38.07
N LEU A 20 30.06 -20.61 -38.18
CA LEU A 20 30.15 -19.63 -37.09
C LEU A 20 28.78 -19.06 -36.72
N ASP A 21 27.96 -18.71 -37.71
CA ASP A 21 26.59 -18.22 -37.49
C ASP A 21 25.74 -19.23 -36.70
N LEU A 22 25.73 -20.49 -37.13
CA LEU A 22 25.03 -21.57 -36.42
C LEU A 22 25.61 -21.81 -35.03
N GLY A 23 26.95 -21.78 -34.90
CA GLY A 23 27.63 -21.91 -33.61
C GLY A 23 27.26 -20.81 -32.63
N PHE A 24 27.19 -19.55 -33.08
CA PHE A 24 26.74 -18.42 -32.26
C PHE A 24 25.26 -18.50 -31.95
N GLY A 25 24.41 -18.89 -32.90
CA GLY A 25 22.98 -19.13 -32.68
C GLY A 25 22.75 -20.11 -31.53
N ALA A 26 23.44 -21.25 -31.54
CA ALA A 26 23.36 -22.23 -30.47
C ALA A 26 23.82 -21.69 -29.10
N LEU A 27 24.82 -20.80 -29.07
CA LEU A 27 25.25 -20.16 -27.82
C LEU A 27 24.23 -19.15 -27.29
N LEU A 28 23.60 -18.36 -28.17
CA LEU A 28 22.58 -17.38 -27.80
C LEU A 28 21.31 -18.06 -27.27
N GLU A 29 20.86 -19.14 -27.91
CA GLU A 29 19.64 -19.86 -27.50
C GLU A 29 19.74 -20.52 -26.12
N ARG A 30 20.96 -20.78 -25.62
CA ARG A 30 21.16 -21.24 -24.24
C ARG A 30 20.73 -20.20 -23.21
N VAL A 31 20.66 -18.92 -23.59
CA VAL A 31 20.24 -17.83 -22.72
C VAL A 31 18.73 -17.66 -22.83
N THR A 32 17.98 -18.20 -21.87
CA THR A 32 16.55 -17.94 -21.78
C THR A 32 16.31 -16.48 -21.39
N PRO A 33 15.63 -15.67 -22.22
CA PRO A 33 15.36 -14.28 -21.87
C PRO A 33 14.43 -14.22 -20.65
N PRO A 34 14.72 -13.38 -19.64
CA PRO A 34 13.92 -13.28 -18.42
C PRO A 34 12.61 -12.49 -18.61
N PHE A 35 12.27 -12.12 -19.85
CA PHE A 35 11.03 -11.45 -20.22
C PHE A 35 9.92 -12.48 -20.49
N PRO A 36 8.65 -12.18 -20.18
CA PRO A 36 8.10 -10.92 -19.67
C PRO A 36 8.17 -10.77 -18.14
N VAL A 37 8.71 -11.76 -17.43
CA VAL A 37 8.66 -11.87 -15.96
C VAL A 37 9.22 -10.64 -15.27
N LEU A 38 10.33 -10.07 -15.77
CA LEU A 38 10.93 -8.86 -15.18
C LEU A 38 10.01 -7.64 -15.18
N MET A 39 9.08 -7.54 -16.13
CA MET A 39 8.18 -6.38 -16.27
C MET A 39 6.84 -6.55 -15.54
N ASN A 40 6.58 -7.74 -14.97
CA ASN A 40 5.35 -8.05 -14.27
C ASN A 40 5.53 -7.95 -12.74
N PRO A 41 4.94 -6.94 -12.07
CA PRO A 41 5.11 -6.72 -10.63
C PRO A 41 4.78 -7.93 -9.73
N LEU A 42 3.93 -8.85 -10.19
CA LEU A 42 3.56 -10.06 -9.45
C LEU A 42 4.57 -11.20 -9.59
N HIS A 43 5.28 -11.27 -10.72
CA HIS A 43 6.20 -12.38 -11.03
C HIS A 43 7.68 -11.96 -10.99
N THR A 44 7.99 -10.66 -11.04
CA THR A 44 9.36 -10.16 -10.94
C THR A 44 10.02 -10.66 -9.66
N PRO A 45 11.27 -11.16 -9.71
CA PRO A 45 12.01 -11.54 -8.51
C PRO A 45 12.16 -10.34 -7.55
N SER A 46 12.09 -10.59 -6.24
CA SER A 46 12.01 -9.53 -5.22
C SER A 46 13.20 -8.55 -5.26
N GLY A 47 14.40 -9.04 -5.58
CA GLY A 47 15.60 -8.20 -5.73
C GLY A 47 15.53 -7.19 -6.87
N PHE A 48 14.67 -7.43 -7.88
CA PHE A 48 14.49 -6.51 -9.01
C PHE A 48 13.32 -5.54 -8.86
N LEU A 49 12.46 -5.74 -7.85
CA LEU A 49 11.33 -4.84 -7.57
C LEU A 49 11.72 -3.35 -7.40
N PRO A 50 12.81 -2.95 -6.70
CA PRO A 50 13.14 -1.53 -6.57
C PRO A 50 13.48 -0.87 -7.91
N TYR A 51 14.10 -1.60 -8.84
CA TYR A 51 14.39 -1.09 -10.18
C TYR A 51 13.11 -0.93 -11.00
N LEU A 52 12.20 -1.91 -10.91
CA LEU A 52 10.88 -1.81 -11.54
C LEU A 52 10.04 -0.69 -10.92
N ALA A 53 10.17 -0.42 -9.62
CA ALA A 53 9.53 0.68 -8.94
C ALA A 53 10.02 2.04 -9.45
N ALA A 54 11.34 2.18 -9.61
CA ALA A 54 11.97 3.38 -10.17
C ALA A 54 11.52 3.63 -11.62
N ASP A 55 11.52 2.58 -12.45
CA ASP A 55 11.03 2.64 -13.83
C ASP A 55 9.56 3.11 -13.92
N ARG A 56 8.72 2.63 -12.98
CA ARG A 56 7.31 3.06 -12.88
C ARG A 56 7.09 4.38 -12.12
N GLY A 57 8.14 5.11 -11.76
CA GLY A 57 8.03 6.41 -11.11
C GLY A 57 7.38 6.38 -9.72
N VAL A 58 7.59 5.33 -8.94
CA VAL A 58 7.11 5.26 -7.56
C VAL A 58 7.74 6.39 -6.73
N SER A 59 6.90 7.22 -6.10
CA SER A 59 7.35 8.41 -5.35
C SER A 59 7.80 8.11 -3.92
N GLU A 60 7.25 7.08 -3.28
CA GLU A 60 7.57 6.65 -1.92
C GLU A 60 7.85 5.15 -1.92
N TRP A 61 9.04 4.78 -1.46
CA TRP A 61 9.49 3.39 -1.42
C TRP A 61 10.12 3.06 -0.07
N ASP A 62 9.65 1.97 0.55
CA ASP A 62 10.22 1.43 1.78
C ASP A 62 10.93 0.10 1.51
N ALA A 63 12.24 0.09 1.75
CA ALA A 63 13.08 -1.10 1.60
C ALA A 63 12.76 -2.18 2.65
N ASN A 64 12.20 -1.80 3.80
CA ASN A 64 11.84 -2.72 4.88
C ASN A 64 10.39 -3.24 4.77
N ALA A 65 9.60 -2.71 3.84
CA ALA A 65 8.23 -3.16 3.63
C ALA A 65 8.17 -4.64 3.22
N GLY A 66 7.06 -5.30 3.57
CA GLY A 66 6.78 -6.67 3.17
C GLY A 66 6.68 -6.82 1.65
N GLU A 67 6.96 -8.02 1.15
CA GLU A 67 6.96 -8.28 -0.31
C GLU A 67 5.61 -7.95 -0.96
N THR A 68 4.50 -8.30 -0.32
CA THR A 68 3.15 -8.00 -0.80
C THR A 68 2.92 -6.50 -0.99
N GLU A 69 3.33 -5.67 -0.03
CA GLU A 69 3.20 -4.22 -0.10
C GLU A 69 4.07 -3.63 -1.22
N LYS A 70 5.31 -4.10 -1.35
CA LYS A 70 6.21 -3.70 -2.43
C LYS A 70 5.60 -4.00 -3.80
N ARG A 71 5.08 -5.22 -3.98
CA ARG A 71 4.45 -5.64 -5.24
C ARG A 71 3.21 -4.81 -5.56
N LEU A 72 2.34 -4.56 -4.58
CA LEU A 72 1.18 -3.70 -4.74
C LEU A 72 1.57 -2.25 -5.09
N THR A 73 2.59 -1.71 -4.42
CA THR A 73 3.13 -0.38 -4.71
C THR A 73 3.53 -0.24 -6.18
N VAL A 74 4.29 -1.21 -6.71
CA VAL A 74 4.71 -1.19 -8.12
C VAL A 74 3.57 -1.48 -9.09
N ALA A 75 2.63 -2.36 -8.72
CA ALA A 75 1.49 -2.69 -9.57
C ALA A 75 0.52 -1.51 -9.76
N LEU A 76 0.26 -0.76 -8.69
CA LEU A 76 -0.72 0.33 -8.68
C LEU A 76 -0.13 1.68 -9.09
N SER A 77 1.20 1.85 -9.10
CA SER A 77 1.83 3.16 -9.34
C SER A 77 1.35 3.85 -10.62
N TRP A 78 1.27 3.10 -11.73
CA TRP A 78 0.81 3.63 -13.00
C TRP A 78 -0.68 4.04 -12.95
N GLN A 79 -1.52 3.28 -12.27
CA GLN A 79 -2.95 3.59 -12.13
C GLN A 79 -3.15 4.85 -11.28
N ILE A 80 -2.38 5.01 -10.21
CA ILE A 80 -2.38 6.20 -9.35
C ILE A 80 -2.00 7.44 -10.15
N GLN A 81 -0.88 7.39 -10.87
CA GLN A 81 -0.39 8.54 -11.66
C GLN A 81 -1.37 8.90 -12.79
N ARG A 82 -1.86 7.90 -13.53
CA ARG A 82 -2.80 8.11 -14.65
C ARG A 82 -4.14 8.71 -14.21
N GLN A 83 -4.57 8.43 -12.98
CA GLN A 83 -5.88 8.82 -12.46
C GLN A 83 -5.76 9.84 -11.32
N ALA A 84 -4.61 10.51 -11.19
CA ALA A 84 -4.37 11.48 -10.13
C ALA A 84 -5.48 12.55 -10.08
N GLY A 85 -5.86 12.96 -8.87
CA GLY A 85 -6.99 13.85 -8.61
C GLY A 85 -8.36 13.18 -8.64
N THR A 86 -8.46 11.87 -8.87
CA THR A 86 -9.72 11.13 -8.79
C THR A 86 -9.84 10.34 -7.48
N PRO A 87 -11.07 10.03 -7.01
CA PRO A 87 -11.28 9.16 -5.86
C PRO A 87 -10.60 7.80 -6.01
N LYS A 88 -10.52 7.28 -7.24
CA LYS A 88 -9.92 5.97 -7.52
C LYS A 88 -8.40 5.96 -7.34
N ALA A 89 -7.70 7.04 -7.73
CA ALA A 89 -6.28 7.15 -7.44
C ALA A 89 -6.01 7.24 -5.93
N LEU A 90 -6.87 7.95 -5.18
CA LEU A 90 -6.79 8.01 -3.72
C LEU A 90 -7.02 6.62 -3.09
N SER A 91 -8.01 5.86 -3.57
CA SER A 91 -8.21 4.46 -3.16
C SER A 91 -6.95 3.63 -3.38
N HIS A 92 -6.39 3.66 -4.58
CA HIS A 92 -5.19 2.90 -4.91
C HIS A 92 -3.95 3.35 -4.11
N ALA A 93 -3.84 4.65 -3.78
CA ALA A 93 -2.76 5.15 -2.94
C ALA A 93 -2.79 4.55 -1.53
N VAL A 94 -3.98 4.39 -0.94
CA VAL A 94 -4.17 3.75 0.38
C VAL A 94 -4.00 2.22 0.28
N GLU A 95 -4.58 1.59 -0.74
CA GLU A 95 -4.46 0.13 -1.01
C GLU A 95 -3.01 -0.30 -1.23
N SER A 96 -2.20 0.56 -1.85
CA SER A 96 -0.79 0.26 -2.13
C SER A 96 0.07 0.11 -0.86
N LEU A 97 -0.40 0.64 0.29
CA LEU A 97 0.19 0.40 1.61
C LEU A 97 -0.41 -0.83 2.32
N GLY A 98 -1.40 -1.48 1.72
CA GLY A 98 -2.11 -2.62 2.30
C GLY A 98 -3.21 -2.23 3.29
N PHE A 99 -3.73 -1.01 3.20
CA PHE A 99 -4.88 -0.54 3.99
C PHE A 99 -6.16 -0.53 3.16
N THR A 100 -7.32 -0.57 3.82
CA THR A 100 -8.62 -0.49 3.12
C THR A 100 -9.05 0.98 3.02
N PRO A 101 -9.28 1.51 1.81
CA PRO A 101 -9.70 2.89 1.62
C PRO A 101 -11.20 3.10 1.82
N ASN A 102 -11.57 4.24 2.39
CA ASN A 102 -12.91 4.79 2.29
C ASN A 102 -12.80 6.31 2.07
N ILE A 103 -13.17 6.79 0.88
CA ILE A 103 -13.04 8.20 0.50
C ILE A 103 -14.43 8.83 0.48
N SER A 104 -14.60 9.93 1.20
CA SER A 104 -15.82 10.72 1.18
C SER A 104 -15.52 12.17 0.79
N ALA A 105 -16.13 12.64 -0.29
CA ALA A 105 -16.03 14.04 -0.71
C ALA A 105 -16.95 14.94 0.12
N TRP A 106 -16.65 16.23 0.22
CA TRP A 106 -17.43 17.22 0.97
C TRP A 106 -18.95 17.18 0.70
N TYR A 107 -19.38 16.91 -0.54
CA TYR A 107 -20.79 16.84 -0.92
C TYR A 107 -21.49 15.55 -0.48
N GLN A 108 -20.72 14.50 -0.18
CA GLN A 108 -21.21 13.21 0.31
C GLN A 108 -21.31 13.20 1.85
N GLN A 109 -20.65 14.13 2.52
CA GLN A 109 -20.66 14.25 3.98
C GLN A 109 -22.01 14.76 4.50
N ARG A 110 -22.33 14.39 5.74
CA ARG A 110 -23.51 14.85 6.49
C ARG A 110 -23.06 15.20 7.91
N PRO A 111 -22.99 16.51 8.28
CA PRO A 111 -23.34 17.71 7.51
C PRO A 111 -22.43 17.94 6.29
N LEU A 112 -22.89 18.79 5.36
CA LEU A 112 -22.13 19.12 4.14
C LEU A 112 -20.77 19.74 4.51
N GLY A 113 -19.69 19.20 3.95
CA GLY A 113 -18.34 19.70 4.19
C GLY A 113 -18.02 21.00 3.44
N VAL A 114 -16.84 21.56 3.70
CA VAL A 114 -16.33 22.75 2.98
C VAL A 114 -16.01 22.36 1.52
N PRO A 115 -16.35 23.17 0.50
CA PRO A 115 -15.98 22.89 -0.87
C PRO A 115 -14.48 22.65 -1.04
N TYR A 116 -14.11 21.76 -1.96
CA TYR A 116 -12.70 21.33 -2.22
C TYR A 116 -12.03 20.61 -1.05
N THR A 117 -12.83 20.03 -0.14
CA THR A 117 -12.33 19.15 0.90
C THR A 117 -12.82 17.72 0.71
N PHE A 118 -12.03 16.76 1.16
CA PHE A 118 -12.44 15.36 1.23
C PHE A 118 -11.76 14.67 2.41
N ASP A 119 -12.40 13.62 2.91
CA ASP A 119 -11.88 12.77 3.98
C ASP A 119 -11.45 11.42 3.37
N VAL A 120 -10.19 11.06 3.62
CA VAL A 120 -9.60 9.77 3.25
C VAL A 120 -9.47 8.96 4.53
N GLN A 121 -10.35 7.96 4.68
CA GLN A 121 -10.28 7.02 5.77
C GLN A 121 -9.40 5.84 5.35
N ALA A 122 -8.34 5.61 6.12
CA ALA A 122 -7.52 4.42 6.01
C ALA A 122 -7.89 3.46 7.15
N ILE A 123 -8.55 2.36 6.80
CA ILE A 123 -8.90 1.30 7.75
C ILE A 123 -7.72 0.33 7.82
N ILE A 124 -7.18 0.18 9.02
CA ILE A 124 -5.97 -0.60 9.26
C ILE A 124 -6.35 -1.93 9.91
N GLY A 125 -6.05 -3.02 9.21
CA GLY A 125 -6.16 -4.40 9.74
C GLY A 125 -4.85 -4.98 10.29
N ARG A 126 -3.73 -4.23 10.25
CA ARG A 126 -2.39 -4.68 10.69
C ARG A 126 -1.80 -3.76 11.77
N SER A 127 -0.64 -4.13 12.33
CA SER A 127 0.07 -3.25 13.27
C SER A 127 0.47 -1.93 12.59
N TRP A 128 0.07 -0.80 13.17
CA TRP A 128 0.45 0.54 12.72
C TRP A 128 1.82 0.91 13.27
N SER A 129 2.78 1.22 12.38
CA SER A 129 4.09 1.74 12.77
C SER A 129 4.11 3.27 12.77
N SER A 130 5.05 3.88 13.50
CA SER A 130 5.22 5.34 13.51
C SER A 130 5.55 5.91 12.13
N GLY A 131 6.19 5.12 11.26
CA GLY A 131 6.53 5.51 9.89
C GLY A 131 5.35 5.53 8.93
N ASP A 132 4.35 4.66 9.13
CA ASP A 132 3.22 4.50 8.21
C ASP A 132 2.40 5.78 8.04
N HIS A 133 2.35 6.61 9.08
CA HIS A 133 1.67 7.92 9.02
C HIS A 133 2.23 8.81 7.91
N ASN A 134 3.55 9.02 7.92
CA ASN A 134 4.23 9.90 6.97
C ASN A 134 4.18 9.32 5.55
N ARG A 135 4.26 7.99 5.44
CA ARG A 135 4.19 7.29 4.16
C ARG A 135 2.79 7.43 3.53
N LEU A 136 1.74 7.26 4.33
CA LEU A 136 0.36 7.47 3.91
C LEU A 136 0.13 8.91 3.43
N ILE A 137 0.60 9.90 4.20
CA ILE A 137 0.51 11.32 3.80
C ILE A 137 1.20 11.54 2.45
N ARG A 138 2.44 11.05 2.27
CA ARG A 138 3.18 11.21 1.01
C ARG A 138 2.45 10.60 -0.19
N ARG A 139 1.88 9.41 -0.04
CA ARG A 139 1.14 8.74 -1.12
C ARG A 139 -0.18 9.40 -1.45
N VAL A 140 -0.95 9.80 -0.43
CA VAL A 140 -2.20 10.54 -0.63
C VAL A 140 -1.90 11.89 -1.27
N ASN A 141 -0.86 12.61 -0.83
CA ASN A 141 -0.48 13.88 -1.45
C ASN A 141 0.01 13.72 -2.89
N ALA A 142 0.71 12.64 -3.23
CA ALA A 142 1.10 12.37 -4.61
C ALA A 142 -0.09 12.03 -5.53
N ALA A 143 -1.20 11.55 -4.96
CA ALA A 143 -2.40 11.19 -5.70
C ALA A 143 -3.46 12.31 -5.72
N LYS A 144 -3.45 13.23 -4.74
CA LYS A 144 -4.43 14.32 -4.64
C LYS A 144 -4.19 15.39 -5.70
N SER A 145 -5.25 16.13 -6.01
CA SER A 145 -5.12 17.39 -6.73
C SER A 145 -4.51 18.46 -5.81
N GLU A 146 -3.60 19.28 -6.32
CA GLU A 146 -3.02 20.43 -5.60
C GLU A 146 -4.09 21.44 -5.14
N ARG A 147 -5.24 21.45 -5.80
CA ARG A 147 -6.36 22.35 -5.48
C ARG A 147 -7.16 21.92 -4.26
N ASP A 148 -7.11 20.63 -3.92
CA ASP A 148 -7.99 20.04 -2.93
C ASP A 148 -7.25 19.77 -1.61
N LEU A 149 -8.00 19.90 -0.50
CA LEU A 149 -7.51 19.61 0.84
C LEU A 149 -8.01 18.23 1.31
N ALA A 150 -7.07 17.36 1.63
CA ALA A 150 -7.34 16.02 2.13
C ALA A 150 -7.23 16.01 3.66
N THR A 151 -8.28 15.56 4.34
CA THR A 151 -8.17 15.14 5.75
C THR A 151 -7.95 13.64 5.76
N ILE A 152 -6.93 13.17 6.49
CA ILE A 152 -6.62 11.75 6.58
C ILE A 152 -7.09 11.26 7.94
N THR A 153 -8.10 10.39 7.94
CA THR A 153 -8.65 9.79 9.16
C THR A 153 -8.17 8.34 9.25
N ILE A 154 -7.56 8.01 10.39
CA ILE A 154 -7.05 6.66 10.62
C ILE A 154 -8.06 5.90 11.47
N VAL A 155 -8.50 4.74 10.98
CA VAL A 155 -9.46 3.87 11.68
C VAL A 155 -8.76 2.57 12.04
N HIS A 156 -8.64 2.31 13.34
CA HIS A 156 -8.13 1.04 13.85
C HIS A 156 -9.28 0.07 14.09
N GLU A 157 -9.25 -1.08 13.42
CA GLU A 157 -10.18 -2.17 13.71
C GLU A 157 -9.60 -3.03 14.84
N THR A 158 -10.18 -2.94 16.04
CA THR A 158 -9.81 -3.78 17.17
C THR A 158 -10.90 -4.79 17.45
N ALA A 159 -10.67 -6.06 17.08
CA ALA A 159 -11.53 -7.16 17.46
C ALA A 159 -11.25 -7.58 18.93
N ALA A 160 -11.79 -6.84 19.89
CA ALA A 160 -11.74 -7.25 21.29
C ALA A 160 -12.93 -8.17 21.61
N ARG A 161 -12.65 -9.44 21.94
CA ARG A 161 -13.65 -10.31 22.59
C ARG A 161 -13.68 -9.97 24.07
N LEU A 162 -14.69 -9.23 24.51
CA LEU A 162 -14.99 -9.08 25.93
C LEU A 162 -15.58 -10.40 26.44
N ALA A 163 -14.81 -11.15 27.22
CA ALA A 163 -15.33 -12.28 27.96
C ALA A 163 -16.09 -11.75 29.19
N LEU A 164 -17.42 -11.82 29.16
CA LEU A 164 -18.23 -11.61 30.37
C LEU A 164 -18.11 -12.86 31.25
N THR A 165 -17.19 -12.84 32.21
CA THR A 165 -17.19 -13.81 33.31
C THR A 165 -18.16 -13.32 34.38
N GLN A 166 -19.26 -14.06 34.58
CA GLN A 166 -20.08 -13.89 35.76
C GLN A 166 -19.27 -14.38 36.97
N VAL A 167 -18.74 -13.46 37.75
CA VAL A 167 -18.19 -13.78 39.08
C VAL A 167 -19.35 -13.69 40.07
N ILE A 168 -19.89 -14.85 40.45
CA ILE A 168 -20.71 -14.99 41.66
C ILE A 168 -19.72 -15.21 42.81
N GLN A 169 -19.06 -14.15 43.27
CA GLN A 169 -18.37 -14.19 44.56
C GLN A 169 -19.02 -13.18 45.50
N GLY A 170 -19.48 -13.69 46.64
CA GLY A 170 -19.94 -12.86 47.76
C GLY A 170 -18.83 -11.90 48.22
N PRO A 171 -19.20 -10.81 48.91
CA PRO A 171 -18.26 -9.75 49.26
C PRO A 171 -17.19 -10.30 50.22
N LEU A 172 -15.99 -10.54 49.69
CA LEU A 172 -14.78 -10.67 50.48
C LEU A 172 -14.14 -9.28 50.52
N THR A 173 -14.40 -8.56 51.60
CA THR A 173 -13.55 -7.47 52.04
C THR A 173 -12.23 -8.06 52.50
N ASP A 174 -11.20 -7.92 51.69
CA ASP A 174 -9.83 -7.99 52.17
C ASP A 174 -9.07 -6.74 51.74
N GLY A 175 -8.36 -6.17 52.71
CA GLY A 175 -7.64 -4.93 52.57
C GLY A 175 -6.39 -5.12 51.70
N GLU A 176 -5.91 -3.98 51.22
CA GLU A 176 -4.58 -3.76 50.65
C GLU A 176 -4.43 -3.91 49.12
N LEU A 177 -4.12 -2.74 48.53
CA LEU A 177 -3.49 -2.48 47.23
C LEU A 177 -4.36 -2.63 45.96
N TYR A 178 -5.02 -1.53 45.58
CA TYR A 178 -5.44 -1.29 44.20
C TYR A 178 -4.69 -0.09 43.60
N LEU A 179 -3.90 -0.38 42.57
CA LEU A 179 -3.29 0.58 41.66
C LEU A 179 -4.39 1.34 40.91
N ARG A 180 -4.47 2.66 41.08
CA ARG A 180 -5.33 3.53 40.29
C ARG A 180 -4.78 3.66 38.86
N GLY A 181 -5.29 2.84 37.95
CA GLY A 181 -5.37 3.19 36.53
C GLY A 181 -6.81 3.60 36.24
N ALA A 182 -7.06 4.89 36.05
CA ALA A 182 -8.38 5.37 35.62
C ALA A 182 -8.62 4.95 34.17
N LEU A 183 -9.49 3.96 33.95
CA LEU A 183 -10.11 3.76 32.64
C LEU A 183 -11.18 4.84 32.47
N PRO A 184 -11.30 5.48 31.28
CA PRO A 184 -12.36 6.45 31.04
C PRO A 184 -13.74 5.78 31.18
N GLU A 185 -14.69 6.47 31.81
CA GLU A 185 -16.06 6.00 31.97
C GLU A 185 -16.71 5.79 30.59
N LEU A 186 -16.93 4.53 30.23
CA LEU A 186 -17.76 4.14 29.09
C LEU A 186 -19.18 3.88 29.60
N ALA A 187 -20.05 4.89 29.48
CA ALA A 187 -21.49 4.70 29.64
C ALA A 187 -22.02 3.90 28.43
N LEU A 188 -22.06 2.57 28.56
CA LEU A 188 -22.52 1.66 27.50
C LEU A 188 -24.03 1.42 27.63
N ALA A 189 -24.85 2.22 26.93
CA ALA A 189 -26.23 1.83 26.65
C ALA A 189 -26.24 0.90 25.42
N ALA A 190 -26.70 -0.33 25.67
CA ALA A 190 -26.82 -1.51 24.82
C ALA A 190 -26.66 -1.43 23.27
N ARG A 191 -25.96 -2.48 22.79
CA ARG A 191 -25.74 -3.00 21.41
C ARG A 191 -24.61 -2.35 20.59
N LEU A 192 -23.41 -2.90 20.78
CA LEU A 192 -22.21 -2.67 19.98
C LEU A 192 -21.89 -3.94 19.18
N ASN A 193 -22.02 -3.88 17.84
CA ASN A 193 -21.52 -4.93 16.94
C ASN A 193 -20.04 -4.72 16.56
N SER A 194 -19.47 -3.53 16.83
CA SER A 194 -18.04 -3.20 16.62
C SER A 194 -17.73 -1.83 17.25
N ALA A 195 -16.65 -1.70 18.02
CA ALA A 195 -16.10 -0.41 18.44
C ALA A 195 -14.77 -0.17 17.71
N GLY A 196 -14.66 0.93 16.98
CA GLY A 196 -13.41 1.42 16.38
C GLY A 196 -13.02 2.77 17.00
N ILE A 197 -11.73 3.01 17.18
CA ILE A 197 -11.21 4.32 17.58
C ILE A 197 -10.76 5.05 16.31
N ALA A 198 -11.39 6.19 16.02
CA ALA A 198 -10.98 7.08 14.95
C ALA A 198 -10.12 8.22 15.53
N ARG A 199 -8.90 8.40 15.02
CA ARG A 199 -8.11 9.61 15.28
C ARG A 199 -8.22 10.53 14.06
N HIS A 200 -8.68 11.75 14.30
CA HIS A 200 -8.83 12.77 13.29
C HIS A 200 -7.56 13.62 13.22
N CYS A 201 -6.93 13.68 12.04
CA CYS A 201 -5.76 14.52 11.79
C CYS A 201 -6.03 15.43 10.58
N THR A 202 -6.32 16.69 10.85
CA THR A 202 -6.37 17.75 9.83
C THR A 202 -4.95 18.25 9.58
N ILE A 203 -4.39 18.04 8.38
CA ILE A 203 -3.04 18.50 8.04
C ILE A 203 -3.11 19.33 6.76
N ASN A 204 -2.69 20.59 6.87
CA ASN A 204 -2.53 21.50 5.74
C ASN A 204 -1.12 21.37 5.16
N ASP A 205 -0.97 21.60 3.85
CA ASP A 205 0.30 21.54 3.10
C ASP A 205 1.44 22.42 3.67
N TYR A 206 1.12 23.34 4.59
CA TYR A 206 2.08 24.22 5.26
C TYR A 206 2.86 23.57 6.42
N ASP A 207 2.34 22.51 7.07
CA ASP A 207 2.96 21.98 8.30
C ASP A 207 4.19 21.09 8.05
N LEU A 208 4.38 20.59 6.82
CA LEU A 208 5.52 19.73 6.46
C LEU A 208 6.81 20.52 6.14
N ARG A 209 6.72 21.85 5.98
CA ARG A 209 7.91 22.72 5.76
C ARG A 209 8.46 23.35 7.04
N ALA A 210 7.80 23.13 8.18
CA ALA A 210 8.08 23.85 9.43
C ALA A 210 8.82 23.03 10.51
N ARG A 211 9.37 21.85 10.18
CA ARG A 211 10.18 21.08 11.13
C ARG A 211 11.62 20.97 10.62
N PRO A 212 12.61 21.54 11.35
CA PRO A 212 14.03 21.37 11.04
C PRO A 212 14.48 19.92 11.21
#